data_AF-A0A534QAR1-F1
#
_entry.id   AF-A0A534QAR1-F1
#
_cell.length_a   1.000
_cell.length_b   1.000
_cell.length_c   1.000
_cell.angle_alpha   90.00
_cell.angle_beta   90.00
_cell.angle_gamma   90.00
#
_symmetry.space_group_name_H-M   'P 1'
#
loop_
_entity.id
_entity.type
_entity.pdbx_description
1 polymer ?
#
loop_
_entity_poly.entity_id
_entity_poly.type
_entity_poly.pdbx_seq_one_letter_code
_entity_poly.pdbx_strand_id
1 'polypeptide(L)'
;MSLQQIVARLQLPSARYKVDRRKSFRIDPEFQNRFRLRILGLALTISLVGALASVGVALTVRLPAFSHDRILQIVAVGLALVEGLLIVLLCDRFSHRYCGPVYRIKQALEAVRRGERPDPVRVRRNDEFVDLAALLNEVLAKLGALDGPAEPPG
;
A
#
# COMPACT_ATOMS: atom_id res chain seq x y z
N MET A 1 42.78 10.72 -41.16
CA MET A 1 41.57 10.97 -40.34
C MET A 1 42.04 11.07 -38.90
N SER A 2 41.97 12.26 -38.28
CA SER A 2 42.62 12.51 -36.98
C SER A 2 41.76 11.99 -35.81
N LEU A 3 42.38 11.54 -34.71
CA LEU A 3 41.67 11.03 -33.52
C LEU A 3 40.64 12.02 -32.95
N GLN A 4 40.86 13.32 -33.17
CA GLN A 4 39.93 14.39 -32.80
C GLN A 4 38.59 14.30 -33.58
N GLN A 5 38.61 13.84 -34.83
CA GLN A 5 37.41 13.68 -35.66
C GLN A 5 36.56 12.46 -35.25
N ILE A 6 37.18 11.44 -34.65
CA ILE A 6 36.49 10.24 -34.13
C ILE A 6 35.78 10.58 -32.80
N VAL A 7 36.45 11.32 -31.91
CA VAL A 7 35.87 11.77 -30.63
C VAL A 7 34.71 12.75 -30.85
N ALA A 8 34.79 13.64 -31.85
CA ALA A 8 33.70 14.56 -32.20
C ALA A 8 32.45 13.83 -32.75
N ARG A 9 32.59 12.67 -33.40
CA ARG A 9 31.46 11.86 -33.88
C ARG A 9 30.87 10.93 -32.81
N LEU A 10 31.58 10.74 -31.69
CA LEU A 10 31.12 9.95 -30.53
C LEU A 10 30.46 10.79 -29.45
N GLN A 11 30.14 12.06 -29.73
CA GLN A 11 29.07 12.78 -29.01
C GLN A 11 27.73 12.12 -29.33
N LEU A 12 27.56 10.91 -28.80
CA LEU A 12 26.27 10.25 -28.69
C LEU A 12 25.38 11.26 -27.97
N PRO A 13 24.25 11.70 -28.58
CA PRO A 13 23.25 12.42 -27.82
C PRO A 13 22.98 11.57 -26.59
N SER A 14 22.96 12.19 -25.40
CA SER A 14 22.60 11.54 -24.14
C SER A 14 21.22 10.94 -24.34
N ALA A 15 21.21 9.71 -24.85
CA ALA A 15 20.03 8.96 -25.17
C ALA A 15 19.45 8.64 -23.82
N ARG A 16 18.60 9.56 -23.37
CA ARG A 16 17.82 9.51 -22.15
C ARG A 16 17.26 8.11 -22.10
N TYR A 17 17.86 7.28 -21.24
CA TYR A 17 17.50 5.88 -21.12
C TYR A 17 16.01 5.88 -20.74
N LYS A 18 15.14 5.61 -21.72
CA LYS A 18 13.73 5.39 -21.46
C LYS A 18 13.67 4.08 -20.70
N VAL A 19 13.73 4.17 -19.37
CA VAL A 19 13.38 3.07 -18.48
C VAL A 19 12.00 2.64 -18.90
N ASP A 20 11.91 1.45 -19.48
CA ASP A 20 10.66 0.88 -19.96
C ASP A 20 9.71 0.82 -18.76
N ARG A 21 8.71 1.71 -18.73
CA ARG A 21 7.75 1.94 -17.64
C ARG A 21 6.72 0.78 -17.56
N ARG A 22 7.16 -0.46 -17.74
CA ARG A 22 6.29 -1.63 -17.63
C ARG A 22 5.97 -1.89 -16.17
N LYS A 23 4.81 -1.34 -15.75
CA LYS A 23 3.94 -1.75 -14.64
C LYS A 23 4.52 -2.84 -13.72
N SER A 24 5.49 -2.48 -12.88
CA SER A 24 5.78 -3.28 -11.69
C SER A 24 4.79 -2.85 -10.60
N PHE A 25 3.66 -3.55 -10.52
CA PHE A 25 2.66 -3.36 -9.47
C PHE A 25 3.03 -4.15 -8.18
N ARG A 26 4.10 -4.96 -8.22
CA ARG A 26 4.62 -5.74 -7.09
C ARG A 26 5.97 -5.17 -6.66
N ILE A 27 5.90 -4.07 -5.92
CA ILE A 27 7.08 -3.30 -5.53
C ILE A 27 7.73 -3.87 -4.24
N ASP A 28 6.96 -4.49 -3.33
CA ASP A 28 7.48 -5.25 -2.18
C ASP A 28 6.46 -6.32 -1.73
N PRO A 29 6.57 -7.57 -2.23
CA PRO A 29 5.61 -8.62 -1.90
C PRO A 29 5.67 -9.02 -0.43
N GLU A 30 6.80 -8.83 0.25
CA GLU A 30 6.96 -9.25 1.64
C GLU A 30 6.26 -8.28 2.60
N PHE A 31 6.50 -6.97 2.47
CA PHE A 31 5.81 -5.98 3.29
C PHE A 31 4.30 -6.03 3.05
N GLN A 32 3.90 -6.18 1.79
CA GLN A 32 2.51 -6.30 1.42
C GLN A 32 1.85 -7.57 1.98
N ASN A 33 2.53 -8.72 1.95
CA ASN A 33 1.97 -9.96 2.52
C ASN A 33 1.91 -9.90 4.05
N ARG A 34 2.94 -9.34 4.72
CA ARG A 34 2.91 -9.14 6.18
C ARG A 34 1.75 -8.25 6.61
N PHE A 35 1.53 -7.13 5.91
CA PHE A 35 0.42 -6.23 6.22
C PHE A 35 -0.93 -6.89 5.92
N ARG A 36 -1.08 -7.51 4.75
CA ARG A 36 -2.28 -8.26 4.36
C ARG A 36 -2.65 -9.34 5.37
N LEU A 37 -1.69 -10.15 5.81
CA LEU A 37 -1.91 -11.25 6.76
C LEU A 37 -2.29 -10.74 8.16
N ARG A 38 -1.69 -9.64 8.63
CA ARG A 38 -2.06 -9.05 9.94
C ARG A 38 -3.48 -8.49 9.92
N ILE A 39 -3.82 -7.74 8.87
CA ILE A 39 -5.14 -7.14 8.73
C ILE A 39 -6.19 -8.23 8.48
N LEU A 40 -5.91 -9.24 7.65
CA LEU A 40 -6.77 -10.40 7.48
C LEU A 40 -6.95 -11.17 8.79
N GLY A 41 -5.89 -11.36 9.58
CA GLY A 41 -5.97 -11.96 10.90
C GLY A 41 -6.91 -11.19 11.82
N LEU A 42 -6.80 -9.86 11.86
CA LEU A 42 -7.70 -8.99 12.64
C LEU A 42 -9.15 -9.06 12.15
N ALA A 43 -9.37 -9.09 10.84
CA ALA A 43 -10.70 -9.28 10.26
C ALA A 43 -11.32 -10.62 10.70
N LEU A 44 -10.54 -11.69 10.63
CA LEU A 44 -10.98 -13.03 11.03
C LEU A 44 -11.26 -13.11 12.53
N THR A 45 -10.50 -12.44 13.39
CA THR A 45 -10.79 -12.42 14.83
C THR A 45 -12.08 -11.65 15.12
N ILE A 46 -12.32 -10.52 14.46
CA ILE A 46 -13.59 -9.76 14.60
C ILE A 46 -14.76 -10.63 14.13
N SER A 47 -14.66 -11.23 12.95
CA SER A 47 -15.71 -12.12 12.42
C SER A 47 -15.94 -13.34 13.32
N LEU A 48 -14.89 -13.92 13.92
CA LEU A 48 -15.02 -15.03 14.86
C LEU A 48 -15.75 -14.58 16.13
N VAL A 49 -15.42 -13.41 16.69
CA VAL A 49 -16.12 -12.86 17.87
C VAL A 49 -17.59 -12.62 17.54
N GLY A 50 -17.91 -12.04 16.38
CA GLY A 50 -19.28 -11.85 15.92
C GLY A 50 -20.05 -13.17 15.76
N ALA A 51 -19.41 -14.18 15.17
CA ALA A 51 -20.00 -15.51 15.03
C ALA A 51 -20.27 -16.18 16.40
N LEU A 52 -19.32 -16.11 17.32
CA LEU A 52 -19.48 -16.64 18.68
C LEU A 52 -20.59 -15.91 19.45
N ALA A 53 -20.67 -14.60 19.33
CA ALA A 53 -21.75 -13.80 19.91
C ALA A 53 -23.12 -14.22 19.33
N SER A 54 -23.20 -14.41 18.02
CA SER A 54 -24.42 -14.88 17.35
C SER A 54 -24.83 -16.28 17.83
N VAL A 55 -23.87 -17.20 18.01
CA VAL A 55 -24.16 -18.53 18.55
C VAL A 55 -24.63 -18.43 20.01
N GLY A 56 -23.99 -17.59 20.83
CA GLY A 56 -24.41 -17.33 22.21
C GLY A 56 -25.86 -16.86 22.30
N VAL A 57 -26.23 -15.86 21.48
CA VAL A 57 -27.63 -15.41 21.35
C VAL A 57 -28.54 -16.57 20.93
N ALA A 58 -28.15 -17.34 19.90
CA ALA A 58 -28.97 -18.47 19.44
C ALA A 58 -29.20 -19.54 20.53
N LEU A 59 -28.21 -19.80 21.41
CA LEU A 59 -28.36 -20.70 22.55
C LEU A 59 -29.31 -20.13 23.61
N THR A 60 -29.27 -18.83 23.89
CA THR A 60 -30.22 -18.17 24.81
C THR A 60 -31.65 -18.17 24.26
N VAL A 61 -31.82 -18.03 22.94
CA VAL A 61 -33.11 -18.11 22.24
C VAL A 61 -33.70 -19.53 22.26
N ARG A 62 -32.83 -20.56 22.25
CA ARG A 62 -33.22 -21.97 22.37
C ARG A 62 -33.57 -22.40 23.79
N LEU A 63 -33.25 -21.59 24.81
CA LEU A 63 -33.90 -21.73 26.10
C LEU A 63 -35.39 -21.35 25.93
N PRO A 64 -36.34 -22.11 26.50
CA PRO A 64 -37.77 -22.02 26.18
C PRO A 64 -38.45 -20.66 26.46
N ALA A 65 -37.71 -19.66 26.95
CA ALA A 65 -38.20 -18.30 27.16
C ALA A 65 -38.26 -17.42 25.88
N PHE A 66 -37.62 -17.80 24.76
CA PHE A 66 -37.43 -16.92 23.58
C PHE A 66 -37.65 -17.59 22.22
N SER A 67 -38.40 -18.69 22.17
CA SER A 67 -38.31 -19.75 21.14
C SER A 67 -38.89 -19.52 19.72
N HIS A 68 -39.16 -18.30 19.23
CA HIS A 68 -39.92 -18.14 17.96
C HIS A 68 -39.21 -17.56 16.72
N ASP A 69 -38.05 -16.91 16.82
CA ASP A 69 -37.51 -16.18 15.65
C ASP A 69 -36.30 -16.85 14.96
N ARG A 70 -36.56 -17.98 14.29
CA ARG A 70 -35.55 -18.64 13.42
C ARG A 70 -35.08 -17.76 12.26
N ILE A 71 -35.94 -16.84 11.80
CA ILE A 71 -35.63 -15.89 10.73
C ILE A 71 -34.51 -14.94 11.18
N LEU A 72 -34.57 -14.42 12.41
CA LEU A 72 -33.55 -13.52 12.94
C LEU A 72 -32.17 -14.20 13.03
N GLN A 73 -32.12 -15.49 13.36
CA GLN A 73 -30.87 -16.25 13.40
C GLN A 73 -30.25 -16.43 12.01
N ILE A 74 -31.06 -16.74 11.00
CA ILE A 74 -30.59 -16.88 9.62
C ILE A 74 -30.07 -15.53 9.09
N VAL A 75 -30.81 -14.44 9.37
CA VAL A 75 -30.40 -13.09 8.99
C VAL A 75 -29.08 -12.70 9.68
N ALA A 76 -28.92 -12.99 10.96
CA ALA A 76 -27.70 -12.70 11.71
C ALA A 76 -26.46 -13.41 11.12
N VAL A 77 -26.58 -14.70 10.82
CA VAL A 77 -25.49 -15.47 10.18
C VAL A 77 -25.19 -14.95 8.78
N GLY A 78 -26.23 -14.63 7.99
CA GLY A 78 -26.07 -14.06 6.65
C GLY A 78 -25.32 -12.72 6.68
N LEU A 79 -25.68 -11.83 7.61
CA LEU A 79 -25.00 -10.54 7.80
C LEU A 79 -23.54 -10.72 8.21
N ALA A 80 -23.23 -11.64 9.13
CA ALA A 80 -21.86 -11.91 9.55
C ALA A 80 -20.96 -12.41 8.40
N LEU A 81 -21.50 -13.24 7.51
CA LEU A 81 -20.77 -13.71 6.32
C LEU A 81 -20.51 -12.58 5.31
N VAL A 82 -21.52 -11.73 5.07
CA VAL A 82 -21.38 -10.57 4.17
C VAL A 82 -20.38 -9.57 4.74
N GLU A 83 -20.44 -9.30 6.05
CA GLU A 83 -19.48 -8.44 6.75
C GLU A 83 -18.05 -8.97 6.58
N GLY A 84 -17.82 -10.26 6.87
CA GLY A 84 -16.51 -10.88 6.72
C GLY A 84 -15.95 -10.74 5.30
N LEU A 85 -16.78 -10.96 4.27
CA LEU A 85 -16.38 -10.80 2.88
C LEU A 85 -16.02 -9.34 2.55
N LEU A 86 -16.84 -8.38 2.99
CA LEU A 86 -16.59 -6.95 2.76
C LEU A 86 -15.29 -6.49 3.41
N ILE A 87 -15.01 -6.96 4.64
CA ILE A 87 -13.76 -6.64 5.33
C ILE A 87 -12.57 -7.15 4.52
N VAL A 88 -12.56 -8.41 4.08
CA VAL A 88 -11.45 -8.97 3.28
C VAL A 88 -11.19 -8.14 2.01
N LEU A 89 -12.24 -7.76 1.29
CA LEU A 89 -12.13 -6.95 0.07
C LEU A 89 -11.59 -5.54 0.34
N LEU A 90 -12.06 -4.89 1.41
CA LEU A 90 -11.57 -3.58 1.84
C LEU A 90 -10.10 -3.66 2.25
N CYS A 91 -9.72 -4.66 3.04
CA CYS A 91 -8.36 -4.84 3.54
C CYS A 91 -7.34 -5.07 2.42
N ASP A 92 -7.69 -5.82 1.38
CA ASP A 92 -6.85 -5.98 0.20
C ASP A 92 -6.63 -4.62 -0.50
N ARG A 93 -7.72 -3.91 -0.80
CA ARG A 93 -7.69 -2.57 -1.41
C ARG A 93 -6.87 -1.56 -0.61
N PHE A 94 -7.06 -1.50 0.70
CA PHE A 94 -6.34 -0.58 1.57
C PHE A 94 -4.85 -0.94 1.65
N SER A 95 -4.50 -2.22 1.78
CA SER A 95 -3.10 -2.68 1.81
C SER A 95 -2.30 -2.15 0.61
N HIS A 96 -2.88 -2.20 -0.58
CA HIS A 96 -2.25 -1.69 -1.80
C HIS A 96 -2.00 -0.16 -1.76
N ARG A 97 -2.89 0.60 -1.13
CA ARG A 97 -2.79 2.07 -1.03
C ARG A 97 -1.72 2.50 -0.03
N TYR A 98 -1.51 1.75 1.06
CA TYR A 98 -0.49 2.08 2.06
C TYR A 98 0.92 1.58 1.71
N CYS A 99 1.06 0.35 1.22
CA CYS A 99 2.38 -0.25 1.02
C CYS A 99 3.21 0.44 -0.08
N GLY A 100 2.56 0.92 -1.15
CA GLY A 100 3.26 1.56 -2.27
C GLY A 100 4.03 2.83 -1.86
N PRO A 101 3.36 3.83 -1.25
CA PRO A 101 4.01 5.06 -0.80
C PRO A 101 5.09 4.81 0.26
N VAL A 102 4.82 3.98 1.27
CA VAL A 102 5.77 3.65 2.35
C VAL A 102 7.05 3.03 1.78
N TYR A 103 6.91 2.13 0.81
CA TYR A 103 8.08 1.54 0.18
C TYR A 103 8.93 2.56 -0.58
N ARG A 104 8.30 3.48 -1.34
CA ARG A 104 9.04 4.52 -2.06
C ARG A 104 9.80 5.44 -1.12
N ILE A 105 9.18 5.81 0.00
CA ILE A 105 9.83 6.57 1.08
C ILE A 105 11.05 5.81 1.62
N LYS A 106 10.88 4.52 1.93
CA LYS A 106 11.98 3.67 2.41
C LYS A 106 13.13 3.59 1.41
N GLN A 107 12.85 3.39 0.12
CA GLN A 107 13.88 3.35 -0.92
C GLN A 107 14.66 4.66 -1.04
N ALA A 108 13.98 5.80 -0.99
CA ALA A 108 14.64 7.10 -1.03
C ALA A 108 15.59 7.29 0.16
N LEU A 109 15.14 6.94 1.37
CA LEU A 109 15.97 6.98 2.57
C LEU A 109 17.15 6.01 2.51
N GLU A 110 16.95 4.80 1.96
CA GLU A 110 18.04 3.83 1.76
C GLU A 110 19.08 4.31 0.75
N ALA A 111 18.67 4.97 -0.33
CA ALA A 111 19.58 5.58 -1.30
C ALA A 111 20.43 6.67 -0.63
N VAL A 112 19.80 7.57 0.12
CA VAL A 112 20.50 8.62 0.89
C VAL A 112 21.47 8.01 1.89
N ARG A 113 21.06 6.95 2.60
CA ARG A 113 21.93 6.22 3.53
C ARG A 113 23.16 5.64 2.84
N ARG A 114 23.05 5.25 1.57
CA ARG A 114 24.18 4.76 0.75
C ARG A 114 25.00 5.90 0.12
N GLY A 115 24.63 7.16 0.33
CA GLY A 115 25.25 8.32 -0.31
C GLY A 115 24.83 8.51 -1.76
N GLU A 116 23.81 7.79 -2.22
CA GLU A 116 23.19 7.96 -3.53
C GLU A 116 22.16 9.10 -3.49
N ARG A 117 21.89 9.69 -4.66
CA ARG A 117 20.86 10.71 -4.81
C ARG A 117 19.57 10.07 -5.31
N PRO A 118 18.50 9.98 -4.50
CA PRO A 118 17.23 9.47 -4.99
C PRO A 118 16.50 10.46 -5.89
N ASP A 119 15.64 9.90 -6.75
CA ASP A 119 14.57 10.65 -7.41
C ASP A 119 13.57 11.20 -6.37
N PRO A 120 12.89 12.33 -6.67
CA PRO A 120 11.82 12.83 -5.82
C PRO A 120 10.73 11.78 -5.56
N VAL A 121 10.35 11.61 -4.30
CA VAL A 121 9.31 10.68 -3.88
C VAL A 121 7.95 11.20 -4.34
N ARG A 122 7.33 10.49 -5.29
CA ARG A 122 5.99 10.79 -5.80
C ARG A 122 4.96 9.81 -5.24
N VAL A 123 3.94 10.36 -4.61
CA VAL A 123 2.81 9.64 -4.01
C VAL A 123 1.50 10.10 -4.69
N ARG A 124 0.45 9.27 -4.72
CA ARG A 124 -0.80 9.65 -5.39
C ARG A 124 -1.53 10.70 -4.54
N ARG A 125 -2.23 11.65 -5.16
CA ARG A 125 -2.97 12.72 -4.46
C ARG A 125 -3.90 12.25 -3.34
N ASN A 126 -4.51 11.09 -3.54
CA ASN A 126 -5.43 10.51 -2.56
C ASN A 126 -4.73 9.55 -1.60
N ASP A 127 -3.41 9.50 -1.47
CA ASP A 127 -2.77 8.65 -0.45
C ASP A 127 -2.53 9.47 0.83
N GLU A 128 -2.62 8.81 1.98
CA GLU A 128 -2.42 9.44 3.30
C GLU A 128 -0.97 9.96 3.52
N PHE A 129 -0.04 9.63 2.62
CA PHE A 129 1.39 9.96 2.75
C PHE A 129 1.83 11.13 1.86
N VAL A 130 0.91 11.87 1.24
CA VAL A 130 1.24 13.01 0.37
C VAL A 130 2.07 14.05 1.11
N ASP A 131 1.64 14.45 2.31
CA ASP A 131 2.34 15.47 3.10
C ASP A 131 3.71 14.98 3.57
N LEU A 132 3.81 13.70 3.95
CA LEU A 132 5.08 13.09 4.33
C LEU A 132 6.06 13.03 3.16
N ALA A 133 5.58 12.69 1.95
CA ALA A 133 6.40 12.66 0.75
C ALA A 133 6.87 14.06 0.36
N ALA A 134 6.00 15.07 0.47
CA ALA A 134 6.36 16.47 0.24
C ALA A 134 7.46 16.92 1.22
N LEU A 135 7.24 16.71 2.52
CA LEU A 135 8.22 17.05 3.55
C LEU A 135 9.56 16.33 3.35
N LEU A 136 9.53 15.05 3.01
CA LEU A 136 10.74 14.29 2.71
C LEU A 136 11.50 14.90 1.53
N ASN A 137 10.80 15.22 0.43
CA ASN A 137 11.44 15.84 -0.73
C ASN A 137 12.05 17.22 -0.38
N GLU A 138 11.39 18.02 0.44
CA GLU A 138 11.94 19.30 0.91
C GLU A 138 13.24 19.10 1.71
N VAL A 139 13.27 18.12 2.62
CA VAL A 139 14.46 17.79 3.39
C VAL A 139 15.58 17.32 2.46
N LEU A 140 15.29 16.41 1.53
CA LEU A 140 16.28 15.89 0.57
C LEU A 140 16.82 16.99 -0.35
N ALA A 141 15.97 17.95 -0.76
CA ALA A 141 16.39 19.11 -1.53
C ALA A 141 17.35 20.00 -0.73
N LYS A 142 17.02 20.31 0.53
CA LYS A 142 17.89 21.11 1.42
C LYS A 142 19.23 20.46 1.68
N LEU A 143 19.27 19.13 1.72
CA LEU A 143 20.51 18.35 1.86
C LEU A 143 21.32 18.22 0.56
N GLY A 144 20.82 18.71 -0.58
CA GLY A 144 21.46 18.53 -1.89
C GLY A 144 21.49 17.07 -2.34
N ALA A 145 20.58 16.25 -1.81
CA ALA A 145 20.54 14.81 -2.02
C ALA A 145 19.59 14.38 -3.15
N LEU A 146 18.88 15.30 -3.81
CA LEU A 146 18.00 14.97 -4.95
C LEU A 146 18.72 15.11 -6.29
N ASP A 147 18.42 14.21 -7.23
CA ASP A 147 18.89 14.26 -8.62
C ASP A 147 18.07 15.21 -9.53
N GLY A 148 17.16 16.01 -8.95
CA GLY A 148 16.38 17.02 -9.68
C GLY A 148 15.44 17.83 -8.77
N PRO A 149 14.78 18.88 -9.30
CA PRO A 149 13.83 19.67 -8.53
C PRO A 149 12.63 18.80 -8.11
N ALA A 150 12.25 18.90 -6.83
CA ALA A 150 11.03 18.29 -6.32
C ALA A 150 9.81 18.98 -6.97
N GLU A 151 9.23 18.31 -7.97
CA GLU A 151 7.96 18.75 -8.54
C GLU A 151 6.85 18.54 -7.49
N PRO A 152 5.96 19.53 -7.26
CA PRO A 152 4.89 19.39 -6.28
C PRO A 152 3.96 18.22 -6.66
N PRO A 153 3.33 17.56 -5.67
CA PRO A 153 2.40 16.47 -5.93
C PRO A 153 1.20 16.98 -6.76
N GLY A 154 0.86 16.24 -7.83
CA GLY A 154 -0.33 16.48 -8.67
C GLY A 154 -1.56 15.71 -8.20
#